data_AF-A0A849DXY5-F1
#
_entry.id   AF-A0A849DXY5-F1
#
_cell.length_a   1.000
_cell.length_b   1.000
_cell.length_c   1.000
_cell.angle_alpha   90.00
_cell.angle_beta   90.00
_cell.angle_gamma   90.00
#
_symmetry.space_group_name_H-M   'P 1'
#
loop_
_entity.id
_entity.type
_entity.pdbx_description
1 polymer ?
#
loop_
_entity_poly.entity_id
_entity_poly.type
_entity_poly.pdbx_seq_one_letter_code
_entity_poly.pdbx_strand_id
1 'polypeptide(L)'
;MAKTYTSLLIALLLPLLHCFAQDTGAIDAMIQPLEEAYSIRIHYAFDPAAYFPEEWAAPSIAATGRQADLVEVQRIIPIIQAFLANHPATVVQNNLEHIYLLGELVCGGREYGSTHTDKSIYLPCKTVEEGYTSAFLEQRLHSEFSSLLFNLHTFPAAPWLAVNPAGFRYSGTGFEMLRDPLRFDATESYRTDGFLLKYSRSSLENDFNMISAWMFTQPGLLDWVCQQYPRIQQKKTIAENFYRSISSEYAFP
;
A
#
# COMPACT_ATOMS: atom_id res chain seq x y z
N MET A 1 50.72 54.54 -39.66
CA MET A 1 49.50 54.27 -38.88
C MET A 1 49.35 52.77 -38.73
N ALA A 2 49.82 52.20 -37.63
CA ALA A 2 49.66 50.78 -37.29
C ALA A 2 48.72 50.69 -36.09
N LYS A 3 47.60 50.00 -36.23
CA LYS A 3 46.65 49.74 -35.14
C LYS A 3 46.99 48.41 -34.48
N THR A 4 47.25 48.52 -33.18
CA THR A 4 47.32 47.47 -32.17
C THR A 4 45.99 46.73 -32.06
N TYR A 5 46.03 45.40 -31.96
CA TYR A 5 44.94 44.60 -31.38
C TYR A 5 45.50 43.82 -30.20
N THR A 6 45.15 44.30 -29.01
CA THR A 6 45.37 43.62 -27.73
C THR A 6 44.18 42.70 -27.51
N SER A 7 44.39 41.38 -27.59
CA SER A 7 43.36 40.39 -27.28
C SER A 7 43.09 40.38 -25.78
N LEU A 8 41.88 40.78 -25.40
CA LEU A 8 41.35 40.70 -24.04
C LEU A 8 40.84 39.27 -23.82
N LEU A 9 41.51 38.50 -22.97
CA LEU A 9 41.05 37.18 -22.52
C LEU A 9 39.97 37.41 -21.44
N ILE A 10 38.70 37.18 -21.76
CA ILE A 10 37.61 37.15 -20.78
C ILE A 10 37.56 35.74 -20.20
N ALA A 11 38.04 35.57 -18.97
CA ALA A 11 37.82 34.37 -18.18
C ALA A 11 36.36 34.36 -17.70
N LEU A 12 35.53 33.56 -18.38
CA LEU A 12 34.16 33.25 -17.95
C LEU A 12 34.22 32.28 -16.76
N LEU A 13 34.00 32.82 -15.56
CA LEU A 13 33.65 32.07 -14.36
C LEU A 13 32.24 31.48 -14.56
N LEU A 14 32.17 30.19 -14.90
CA LEU A 14 30.96 29.38 -14.80
C LEU A 14 30.64 29.18 -13.31
N PRO A 15 29.44 29.53 -12.82
CA PRO A 15 29.02 29.09 -11.49
C PRO A 15 28.83 27.57 -11.55
N LEU A 16 29.54 26.86 -10.68
CA LEU A 16 29.31 25.46 -10.37
C LEU A 16 27.86 25.32 -9.86
N LEU A 17 26.96 24.98 -10.77
CA LEU A 17 25.67 24.38 -10.44
C LEU A 17 25.98 23.06 -9.72
N HIS A 18 26.12 23.13 -8.41
CA HIS A 18 25.91 21.97 -7.56
C HIS A 18 24.42 21.64 -7.69
N CYS A 19 24.10 20.82 -8.69
CA CYS A 19 22.88 20.06 -8.70
C CYS A 19 22.93 19.26 -7.39
N PHE A 20 22.06 19.59 -6.43
CA PHE A 20 21.88 18.78 -5.23
C PHE A 20 21.42 17.41 -5.71
N ALA A 21 22.37 16.49 -5.89
CA ALA A 21 22.06 15.08 -5.81
C ALA A 21 21.51 14.88 -4.40
N GLN A 22 20.19 14.72 -4.27
CA GLN A 22 19.61 14.27 -3.01
C GLN A 22 20.32 12.98 -2.63
N ASP A 23 20.89 12.98 -1.43
CA ASP A 23 21.73 11.89 -0.94
C ASP A 23 20.86 10.64 -0.70
N THR A 24 20.84 9.75 -1.69
CA THR A 24 20.17 8.45 -1.58
C THR A 24 20.78 7.59 -0.47
N GLY A 25 22.01 7.88 -0.02
CA GLY A 25 22.65 7.19 1.09
C GLY A 25 21.88 7.31 2.41
N ALA A 26 21.19 8.44 2.64
CA ALA A 26 20.32 8.58 3.81
C ALA A 26 19.09 7.67 3.74
N ILE A 27 18.49 7.54 2.54
CA ILE A 27 17.35 6.64 2.29
C ILE A 27 17.79 5.18 2.44
N ASP A 28 18.92 4.81 1.84
CA ASP A 28 19.49 3.45 1.92
C ASP A 28 19.77 3.05 3.37
N ALA A 29 20.35 3.96 4.17
CA ALA A 29 20.62 3.72 5.58
C ALA A 29 19.35 3.51 6.43
N MET A 30 18.21 4.08 6.02
CA MET A 30 16.92 3.87 6.69
C MET A 30 16.26 2.55 6.25
N ILE A 31 16.42 2.15 4.98
CA ILE A 31 15.83 0.94 4.40
C ILE A 31 16.56 -0.32 4.83
N GLN A 32 17.90 -0.30 4.81
CA GLN A 32 18.73 -1.49 5.01
C GLN A 32 18.37 -2.29 6.28
N PRO A 33 18.19 -1.68 7.47
CA PRO A 33 17.82 -2.44 8.66
C PRO A 33 16.45 -3.15 8.54
N LEU A 34 15.51 -2.58 7.78
CA LEU A 34 14.20 -3.18 7.56
C LEU A 34 14.30 -4.37 6.61
N GLU A 35 15.05 -4.22 5.51
CA GLU A 35 15.31 -5.31 4.57
C GLU A 35 15.99 -6.50 5.26
N GLU A 36 16.99 -6.24 6.10
CA GLU A 36 17.70 -7.28 6.85
C GLU A 36 16.79 -7.98 7.87
N ALA A 37 16.05 -7.21 8.68
CA ALA A 37 15.21 -7.76 9.75
C ALA A 37 14.05 -8.63 9.20
N TYR A 38 13.45 -8.21 8.08
CA TYR A 38 12.26 -8.85 7.52
C TYR A 38 12.53 -9.66 6.25
N SER A 39 13.79 -9.71 5.77
CA SER A 39 14.20 -10.38 4.53
C SER A 39 13.37 -9.94 3.31
N ILE A 40 13.09 -8.64 3.21
CA ILE A 40 12.36 -8.03 2.09
C ILE A 40 13.26 -7.08 1.32
N ARG A 41 12.80 -6.61 0.16
CA ARG A 41 13.44 -5.56 -0.64
C ARG A 41 12.51 -4.39 -0.85
N ILE A 42 12.97 -3.18 -0.53
CA ILE A 42 12.23 -1.94 -0.71
C ILE A 42 12.83 -1.17 -1.89
N HIS A 43 12.09 -1.11 -2.99
CA HIS A 43 12.54 -0.52 -4.25
C HIS A 43 11.99 0.88 -4.39
N TYR A 44 12.85 1.89 -4.48
CA TYR A 44 12.44 3.28 -4.71
C TYR A 44 13.07 3.93 -5.95
N ALA A 45 14.03 3.27 -6.59
CA ALA A 45 14.61 3.66 -7.87
C ALA A 45 13.84 2.98 -9.01
N PHE A 46 12.90 3.69 -9.62
CA PHE A 46 11.96 3.14 -10.59
C PHE A 46 12.66 2.62 -11.84
N ASP A 47 12.50 1.33 -12.10
CA ASP A 47 12.89 0.68 -13.35
C ASP A 47 11.64 0.01 -13.97
N PRO A 48 11.09 0.55 -15.08
CA PRO A 48 9.89 -0.02 -15.70
C PRO A 48 10.10 -1.45 -16.21
N ALA A 49 11.34 -1.88 -16.49
CA ALA A 49 11.62 -3.24 -16.95
C ALA A 49 11.68 -4.27 -15.79
N ALA A 50 11.86 -3.82 -14.55
CA ALA A 50 12.06 -4.69 -13.39
C ALA A 50 10.96 -4.57 -12.33
N TYR A 51 10.22 -3.46 -12.31
CA TYR A 51 9.19 -3.23 -11.30
C TYR A 51 7.95 -4.08 -11.55
N PHE A 52 7.47 -4.14 -12.79
CA PHE A 52 6.21 -4.81 -13.11
C PHE A 52 6.44 -6.22 -13.65
N PRO A 53 5.59 -7.19 -13.29
CA PRO A 53 5.58 -8.50 -13.93
C PRO A 53 5.34 -8.37 -15.44
N GLU A 54 5.90 -9.30 -16.23
CA GLU A 54 5.80 -9.26 -17.69
C GLU A 54 4.34 -9.23 -18.16
N GLU A 55 3.47 -9.97 -17.48
CA GLU A 55 2.04 -10.03 -17.76
C GLU A 55 1.32 -8.68 -17.62
N TRP A 56 1.86 -7.73 -16.87
CA TRP A 56 1.26 -6.39 -16.72
C TRP A 56 1.49 -5.50 -17.94
N ALA A 57 2.39 -5.89 -18.85
CA ALA A 57 2.54 -5.26 -20.16
C ALA A 57 1.39 -5.62 -21.12
N ALA A 58 0.58 -6.64 -20.81
CA ALA A 58 -0.54 -7.06 -21.65
C ALA A 58 -1.53 -5.89 -21.86
N PRO A 59 -2.12 -5.70 -23.05
CA PRO A 59 -2.98 -4.53 -23.33
C PRO A 59 -4.17 -4.31 -22.40
N SER A 60 -4.66 -5.36 -21.73
CA SER A 60 -5.73 -5.28 -20.74
C SER A 60 -5.31 -4.63 -19.42
N ILE A 61 -4.03 -4.71 -19.08
CA ILE A 61 -3.44 -4.13 -17.87
C ILE A 61 -2.63 -2.89 -18.25
N ALA A 62 -1.71 -3.01 -19.21
CA ALA A 62 -0.87 -1.93 -19.72
C ALA A 62 -0.34 -1.04 -18.58
N ALA A 63 0.27 -1.66 -17.57
CA ALA A 63 0.70 -0.97 -16.36
C ALA A 63 1.79 0.05 -16.69
N THR A 64 1.64 1.25 -16.13
CA THR A 64 2.67 2.29 -16.19
C THR A 64 2.89 2.87 -14.80
N GLY A 65 4.08 3.39 -14.56
CA GLY A 65 4.41 4.10 -13.34
C GLY A 65 5.50 5.13 -13.59
N ARG A 66 5.88 5.83 -12.53
CA ARG A 66 6.98 6.80 -12.57
C ARG A 66 7.78 6.79 -11.28
N GLN A 67 8.96 7.38 -11.34
CA GLN A 67 9.81 7.66 -10.20
C GLN A 67 9.05 8.43 -9.11
N ALA A 68 9.16 7.97 -7.86
CA ALA A 68 8.68 8.67 -6.68
C ALA A 68 9.62 9.84 -6.35
N ASP A 69 9.07 10.91 -5.76
CA ASP A 69 9.89 11.97 -5.18
C ASP A 69 10.65 11.40 -3.97
N LEU A 70 11.95 11.67 -3.89
CA LEU A 70 12.81 11.16 -2.82
C LEU A 70 12.39 11.69 -1.44
N VAL A 71 11.78 12.87 -1.35
CA VAL A 71 11.20 13.38 -0.10
C VAL A 71 10.06 12.49 0.37
N GLU A 72 9.19 12.06 -0.55
CA GLU A 72 8.06 11.18 -0.24
C GLU A 72 8.51 9.75 0.06
N VAL A 73 9.56 9.27 -0.62
CA VAL A 73 10.24 8.00 -0.28
C VAL A 73 10.79 8.07 1.14
N GLN A 74 11.50 9.13 1.50
CA GLN A 74 12.05 9.29 2.84
C GLN A 74 10.93 9.33 3.90
N ARG A 75 9.82 10.00 3.60
CA ARG A 75 8.65 10.11 4.48
C ARG A 75 7.95 8.77 4.72
N ILE A 76 7.92 7.87 3.74
CA ILE A 76 7.18 6.61 3.88
C ILE A 76 7.95 5.52 4.63
N ILE A 77 9.28 5.59 4.72
CA ILE A 77 10.07 4.55 5.37
C ILE A 77 9.67 4.32 6.85
N PRO A 78 9.48 5.35 7.70
CA PRO A 78 8.95 5.15 9.05
C PRO A 78 7.56 4.51 9.10
N ILE A 79 6.73 4.72 8.06
CA ILE A 79 5.40 4.10 7.94
C ILE A 79 5.55 2.61 7.60
N ILE A 80 6.46 2.26 6.69
CA ILE A 80 6.79 0.86 6.39
C ILE A 80 7.33 0.17 7.64
N GLN A 81 8.20 0.83 8.41
CA GLN A 81 8.70 0.29 9.67
C GLN A 81 7.56 -0.01 10.66
N ALA A 82 6.59 0.90 10.83
CA ALA A 82 5.43 0.68 11.69
C ALA A 82 4.56 -0.49 11.20
N PHE A 83 4.28 -0.54 9.89
CA PHE A 83 3.58 -1.65 9.24
C PHE A 83 4.26 -3.00 9.51
N LEU A 84 5.57 -3.10 9.31
CA LEU A 84 6.33 -4.34 9.49
C LEU A 84 6.33 -4.77 10.97
N ALA A 85 6.46 -3.82 11.90
CA ALA A 85 6.47 -4.09 13.33
C ALA A 85 5.13 -4.65 13.88
N ASN A 86 4.03 -4.44 13.16
CA ASN A 86 2.70 -5.00 13.49
C ASN A 86 2.53 -6.47 13.08
N HIS A 87 3.56 -7.08 12.48
CA HIS A 87 3.51 -8.45 11.99
C HIS A 87 4.69 -9.26 12.54
N PRO A 88 4.48 -10.55 12.93
CA PRO A 88 5.60 -11.42 13.27
C PRO A 88 6.57 -11.49 12.10
N ALA A 89 7.87 -11.35 12.37
CA ALA A 89 8.89 -11.28 11.32
C ALA A 89 8.85 -12.51 10.39
N THR A 90 8.61 -13.69 10.95
CA THR A 90 8.46 -14.95 10.20
C THR A 90 7.28 -14.94 9.24
N VAL A 91 6.19 -14.26 9.58
CA VAL A 91 5.02 -14.11 8.69
C VAL A 91 5.37 -13.19 7.53
N VAL A 92 6.07 -12.07 7.79
CA VAL A 92 6.52 -11.18 6.70
C VAL A 92 7.49 -11.92 5.78
N GLN A 93 8.55 -12.52 6.32
CA GLN A 93 9.61 -13.22 5.57
C GLN A 93 9.05 -14.31 4.63
N ASN A 94 7.99 -15.00 5.05
CA ASN A 94 7.40 -16.07 4.26
C ASN A 94 6.42 -15.59 3.17
N ASN A 95 5.87 -14.37 3.30
CA ASN A 95 4.71 -13.92 2.51
C ASN A 95 4.90 -12.57 1.79
N LEU A 96 5.98 -11.85 2.05
CA LEU A 96 6.34 -10.60 1.39
C LEU A 96 7.83 -10.65 1.04
N GLU A 97 8.15 -10.30 -0.20
CA GLU A 97 9.51 -10.25 -0.72
C GLU A 97 9.84 -8.83 -1.18
N HIS A 98 8.88 -8.10 -1.77
CA HIS A 98 9.13 -6.78 -2.36
C HIS A 98 8.11 -5.72 -1.95
N ILE A 99 8.58 -4.50 -1.70
CA ILE A 99 7.76 -3.29 -1.65
C ILE A 99 8.29 -2.32 -2.70
N TYR A 100 7.51 -2.05 -3.74
CA TYR A 100 7.82 -1.10 -4.79
C TYR A 100 7.17 0.24 -4.51
N LEU A 101 7.99 1.28 -4.34
CA LEU A 101 7.55 2.66 -4.15
C LEU A 101 7.53 3.38 -5.49
N LEU A 102 6.40 4.00 -5.83
CA LEU A 102 6.19 4.66 -7.12
C LEU A 102 5.69 6.10 -6.92
N GLY A 103 5.95 7.00 -7.86
CA GLY A 103 5.29 8.31 -7.88
C GLY A 103 3.86 8.22 -8.44
N GLU A 104 3.57 7.17 -9.20
CA GLU A 104 2.28 6.89 -9.80
C GLU A 104 2.21 5.42 -10.20
N LEU A 105 1.00 4.86 -10.19
CA LEU A 105 0.69 3.56 -10.76
C LEU A 105 -0.63 3.68 -11.54
N VAL A 106 -0.59 3.33 -12.82
CA VAL A 106 -1.76 3.31 -13.70
C VAL A 106 -1.87 1.95 -14.34
N CYS A 107 -3.03 1.31 -14.23
CA CYS A 107 -3.36 0.08 -14.94
C CYS A 107 -4.71 0.25 -15.65
N GLY A 108 -4.78 -0.13 -16.92
CA GLY A 108 -5.99 -0.04 -17.75
C GLY A 108 -6.48 1.40 -17.90
N GLY A 109 -5.57 2.37 -17.90
CA GLY A 109 -5.88 3.81 -17.93
C GLY A 109 -6.54 4.33 -16.65
N ARG A 110 -6.41 3.64 -15.52
CA ARG A 110 -6.89 4.09 -14.21
C ARG A 110 -5.75 4.16 -13.22
N GLU A 111 -5.73 5.24 -12.44
CA GLU A 111 -4.79 5.37 -11.33
C GLU A 111 -5.18 4.46 -10.17
N TYR A 112 -4.18 3.79 -9.59
CA TYR A 112 -4.31 2.93 -8.42
C TYR A 112 -3.67 3.62 -7.22
N GLY A 113 -4.29 3.47 -6.04
CA GLY A 113 -3.71 3.97 -4.77
C GLY A 113 -2.73 2.98 -4.12
N SER A 114 -2.82 1.71 -4.50
CA SER A 114 -1.93 0.61 -4.16
C SER A 114 -2.40 -0.64 -4.89
N THR A 115 -1.56 -1.66 -5.00
CA THR A 115 -1.96 -3.01 -5.42
C THR A 115 -0.90 -4.03 -4.97
N HIS A 116 -1.13 -5.30 -5.28
CA HIS A 116 -0.24 -6.40 -4.95
C HIS A 116 -0.13 -7.40 -6.10
N THR A 117 0.92 -8.22 -6.07
CA THR A 117 1.03 -9.44 -6.88
C THR A 117 1.93 -10.43 -6.13
N ASP A 118 1.64 -11.73 -6.17
CA ASP A 118 2.40 -12.80 -5.52
C ASP A 118 2.86 -12.50 -4.08
N LYS A 119 4.07 -11.95 -3.91
CA LYS A 119 4.66 -11.52 -2.63
C LYS A 119 5.20 -10.09 -2.70
N SER A 120 4.54 -9.23 -3.45
CA SER A 120 4.99 -7.88 -3.76
C SER A 120 3.85 -6.89 -3.53
N ILE A 121 4.19 -5.75 -2.93
CA ILE A 121 3.28 -4.60 -2.76
C ILE A 121 3.76 -3.47 -3.66
N TYR A 122 2.84 -2.83 -4.38
CA TYR A 122 3.08 -1.62 -5.17
C TYR A 122 2.35 -0.46 -4.52
N LEU A 123 3.11 0.55 -4.11
CA LEU A 123 2.59 1.66 -3.33
C LEU A 123 3.01 3.01 -3.92
N PRO A 124 2.08 3.71 -4.58
CA PRO A 124 2.28 5.10 -4.91
C PRO A 124 2.49 5.95 -3.65
N CYS A 125 3.55 6.74 -3.64
CA CYS A 125 3.99 7.59 -2.54
C CYS A 125 3.95 9.04 -3.02
N LYS A 126 2.76 9.62 -2.99
CA LYS A 126 2.51 11.03 -3.37
C LYS A 126 2.43 11.92 -2.13
N THR A 127 2.20 13.22 -2.32
CA THR A 127 2.20 14.17 -1.20
C THR A 127 0.94 14.08 -0.33
N VAL A 128 1.00 14.70 0.85
CA VAL A 128 -0.13 14.80 1.77
C VAL A 128 -1.28 15.60 1.16
N GLU A 129 -0.99 16.64 0.37
CA GLU A 129 -1.98 17.46 -0.34
C GLU A 129 -2.76 16.65 -1.38
N GLU A 130 -2.13 15.62 -1.95
CA GLU A 130 -2.78 14.65 -2.84
C GLU A 130 -3.54 13.55 -2.09
N GLY A 131 -3.61 13.62 -0.75
CA GLY A 131 -4.35 12.70 0.10
C GLY A 131 -3.52 11.52 0.65
N TYR A 132 -2.22 11.45 0.36
CA TYR A 132 -1.34 10.35 0.77
C TYR A 132 -0.76 10.60 2.17
N THR A 133 -1.67 10.81 3.13
CA THR A 133 -1.35 10.94 4.56
C THR A 133 -0.68 9.67 5.11
N SER A 134 0.02 9.78 6.24
CA SER A 134 0.67 8.62 6.87
C SER A 134 -0.34 7.51 7.22
N ALA A 135 -1.49 7.90 7.79
CA ALA A 135 -2.55 6.96 8.13
C ALA A 135 -3.13 6.25 6.89
N PHE A 136 -3.29 6.98 5.78
CA PHE A 136 -3.76 6.39 4.53
C PHE A 136 -2.76 5.37 3.98
N LEU A 137 -1.48 5.75 3.90
CA LEU A 137 -0.41 4.87 3.39
C LEU A 137 -0.26 3.60 4.24
N GLU A 138 -0.27 3.73 5.56
CA GLU A 138 -0.24 2.58 6.47
C GLU A 138 -1.45 1.67 6.27
N GLN A 139 -2.64 2.24 6.13
CA GLN A 139 -3.86 1.48 5.85
C GLN A 139 -3.78 0.76 4.49
N ARG A 140 -3.13 1.35 3.48
CA ARG A 140 -2.88 0.68 2.19
C ARG A 140 -1.90 -0.48 2.34
N LEU A 141 -0.78 -0.31 3.04
CA LEU A 141 0.16 -1.40 3.32
C LEU A 141 -0.52 -2.62 3.97
N HIS A 142 -1.31 -2.39 5.03
CA HIS A 142 -2.05 -3.49 5.67
C HIS A 142 -3.14 -4.09 4.78
N SER A 143 -3.79 -3.29 3.94
CA SER A 143 -4.79 -3.79 2.98
C SER A 143 -4.16 -4.67 1.90
N GLU A 144 -3.00 -4.30 1.36
CA GLU A 144 -2.31 -5.11 0.37
C GLU A 144 -1.68 -6.35 0.99
N PHE A 145 -1.08 -6.23 2.19
CA PHE A 145 -0.52 -7.40 2.87
C PHE A 145 -1.60 -8.40 3.30
N SER A 146 -2.77 -7.93 3.72
CA SER A 146 -3.90 -8.82 4.01
C SER A 146 -4.38 -9.56 2.76
N SER A 147 -4.38 -8.93 1.58
CA SER A 147 -4.59 -9.62 0.31
C SER A 147 -3.55 -10.70 0.02
N LEU A 148 -2.26 -10.42 0.25
CA LEU A 148 -1.20 -11.43 0.08
C LEU A 148 -1.47 -12.64 0.97
N LEU A 149 -1.76 -12.41 2.25
CA LEU A 149 -2.08 -13.50 3.18
C LEU A 149 -3.36 -14.24 2.77
N PHE A 150 -4.38 -13.52 2.33
CA PHE A 150 -5.64 -14.09 1.84
C PHE A 150 -5.41 -15.07 0.67
N ASN A 151 -4.49 -14.74 -0.25
CA ASN A 151 -4.19 -15.56 -1.42
C ASN A 151 -3.24 -16.72 -1.12
N LEU A 152 -2.29 -16.54 -0.20
CA LEU A 152 -1.27 -17.53 0.14
C LEU A 152 -1.74 -18.54 1.19
N HIS A 153 -2.77 -18.22 1.97
CA HIS A 153 -3.30 -19.06 3.05
C HIS A 153 -4.77 -19.40 2.84
N THR A 154 -5.24 -20.48 3.46
CA THR A 154 -6.65 -20.87 3.35
C THR A 154 -7.53 -19.92 4.16
N PHE A 155 -8.14 -18.94 3.49
CA PHE A 155 -9.11 -18.05 4.13
C PHE A 155 -10.43 -18.77 4.48
N PRO A 156 -11.00 -18.58 5.68
CA PRO A 156 -12.27 -19.18 6.09
C PRO A 156 -13.48 -18.48 5.42
N ALA A 157 -13.62 -18.64 4.10
CA ALA A 157 -14.64 -17.95 3.30
C ALA A 157 -16.08 -18.31 3.69
N ALA A 158 -16.35 -19.58 3.99
CA ALA A 158 -17.69 -20.04 4.35
C ALA A 158 -18.27 -19.35 5.61
N PRO A 159 -17.58 -19.34 6.77
CA PRO A 159 -18.07 -18.59 7.93
C PRO A 159 -18.08 -17.08 7.68
N TRP A 160 -17.17 -16.51 6.90
CA TRP A 160 -17.22 -15.08 6.55
C TRP A 160 -18.51 -14.73 5.77
N LEU A 161 -18.82 -15.51 4.74
CA LEU A 161 -20.01 -15.34 3.91
C LEU A 161 -21.31 -15.53 4.70
N ALA A 162 -21.31 -16.41 5.69
CA ALA A 162 -22.47 -16.64 6.56
C ALA A 162 -22.82 -15.41 7.42
N VAL A 163 -21.88 -14.48 7.63
CA VAL A 163 -22.13 -13.21 8.35
C VAL A 163 -22.85 -12.19 7.48
N ASN A 164 -22.82 -12.32 6.15
CA ASN A 164 -23.48 -11.36 5.27
C ASN A 164 -25.02 -11.45 5.35
N PRO A 165 -25.76 -10.41 4.97
CA PRO A 165 -27.22 -10.44 4.92
C PRO A 165 -27.73 -11.53 3.98
N ALA A 166 -28.91 -12.08 4.26
CA ALA A 166 -29.52 -13.10 3.42
C ALA A 166 -29.67 -12.59 1.97
N GLY A 167 -29.21 -13.38 1.00
CA GLY A 167 -29.26 -13.04 -0.43
C GLY A 167 -28.21 -12.03 -0.90
N PHE A 168 -27.36 -11.50 0.00
CA PHE A 168 -26.26 -10.64 -0.40
C PHE A 168 -25.26 -11.38 -1.30
N ARG A 169 -24.73 -10.66 -2.29
CA ARG A 169 -23.63 -11.10 -3.15
C ARG A 169 -22.69 -9.93 -3.37
N TYR A 170 -21.38 -10.21 -3.34
CA TYR A 170 -20.37 -9.24 -3.74
C TYR A 170 -20.52 -8.87 -5.22
N SER A 171 -20.19 -7.63 -5.56
CA SER A 171 -20.50 -7.04 -6.88
C SER A 171 -19.38 -7.16 -7.92
N GLY A 172 -18.17 -7.56 -7.56
CA GLY A 172 -17.04 -7.57 -8.48
C GLY A 172 -15.68 -7.79 -7.80
N THR A 173 -14.68 -7.04 -8.27
CA THR A 173 -13.27 -7.14 -7.82
C THR A 173 -12.81 -5.88 -7.08
N GLY A 174 -13.61 -4.81 -7.07
CA GLY A 174 -13.22 -3.49 -6.56
C GLY A 174 -12.72 -2.55 -7.66
N PHE A 175 -12.32 -3.08 -8.82
CA PHE A 175 -11.91 -2.24 -9.96
C PHE A 175 -13.01 -1.28 -10.42
N GLU A 176 -14.27 -1.72 -10.31
CA GLU A 176 -15.45 -0.90 -10.62
C GLU A 176 -15.60 0.31 -9.68
N MET A 177 -15.03 0.26 -8.47
CA MET A 177 -15.14 1.29 -7.44
C MET A 177 -14.05 2.37 -7.53
N LEU A 178 -13.00 2.20 -8.37
CA LEU A 178 -11.87 3.14 -8.44
C LEU A 178 -12.27 4.59 -8.78
N ARG A 179 -13.38 4.77 -9.52
CA ARG A 179 -13.91 6.10 -9.89
C ARG A 179 -15.01 6.61 -8.96
N ASP A 180 -15.41 5.81 -7.97
CA ASP A 180 -16.43 6.20 -7.02
C ASP A 180 -15.79 7.02 -5.89
N PRO A 181 -16.13 8.31 -5.73
CA PRO A 181 -15.59 9.13 -4.66
C PRO A 181 -16.13 8.72 -3.28
N LEU A 182 -17.26 8.01 -3.23
CA LEU A 182 -17.93 7.56 -2.01
C LEU A 182 -17.53 6.13 -1.63
N ARG A 183 -16.51 5.55 -2.27
CA ARG A 183 -16.06 4.17 -1.99
C ARG A 183 -15.66 3.97 -0.53
N PHE A 184 -15.17 4.99 0.15
CA PHE A 184 -14.80 4.92 1.57
C PHE A 184 -15.89 5.45 2.51
N ASP A 185 -17.10 5.74 2.01
CA ASP A 185 -18.22 6.15 2.86
C ASP A 185 -18.60 5.02 3.81
N ALA A 186 -18.65 5.35 5.10
CA ALA A 186 -19.07 4.47 6.17
C ALA A 186 -20.44 4.92 6.71
N THR A 187 -21.51 4.34 6.16
CA THR A 187 -22.89 4.64 6.58
C THR A 187 -23.37 3.63 7.63
N GLU A 188 -24.34 4.04 8.44
CA GLU A 188 -25.01 3.14 9.38
C GLU A 188 -25.64 1.92 8.68
N SER A 189 -26.20 2.11 7.48
CA SER A 189 -26.76 1.02 6.67
C SER A 189 -25.68 -0.01 6.31
N TYR A 190 -24.51 0.42 5.82
CA TYR A 190 -23.42 -0.51 5.51
C TYR A 190 -22.97 -1.29 6.74
N ARG A 191 -22.82 -0.60 7.87
CA ARG A 191 -22.35 -1.24 9.11
C ARG A 191 -23.37 -2.21 9.70
N THR A 192 -24.65 -1.88 9.62
CA THR A 192 -25.76 -2.77 10.01
C THR A 192 -25.76 -4.05 9.16
N ASP A 193 -25.46 -3.93 7.87
CA ASP A 193 -25.30 -5.06 6.95
C ASP A 193 -23.99 -5.84 7.16
N GLY A 194 -23.11 -5.39 8.05
CA GLY A 194 -21.84 -6.06 8.36
C GLY A 194 -20.67 -5.64 7.49
N PHE A 195 -20.71 -4.46 6.85
CA PHE A 195 -19.63 -3.92 6.03
C PHE A 195 -19.11 -2.62 6.65
N LEU A 196 -17.78 -2.47 6.80
CA LEU A 196 -17.21 -1.25 7.39
C LEU A 196 -17.56 0.01 6.61
N LEU A 197 -17.49 -0.11 5.28
CA LEU A 197 -17.65 0.98 4.32
C LEU A 197 -18.10 0.45 2.96
N LYS A 198 -18.47 1.34 2.04
CA LYS A 198 -19.02 0.96 0.71
C LYS A 198 -18.12 -0.03 -0.05
N TYR A 199 -16.81 0.22 -0.08
CA TYR A 199 -15.83 -0.60 -0.79
C TYR A 199 -15.76 -2.05 -0.29
N SER A 200 -16.07 -2.31 0.99
CA SER A 200 -16.15 -3.66 1.56
C SER A 200 -17.24 -4.54 0.90
N ARG A 201 -18.15 -3.95 0.12
CA ARG A 201 -19.20 -4.68 -0.62
C ARG A 201 -18.75 -5.14 -2.01
N SER A 202 -17.56 -4.73 -2.45
CA SER A 202 -17.07 -5.01 -3.82
C SER A 202 -16.67 -6.47 -4.00
N SER A 203 -15.86 -7.02 -3.10
CA SER A 203 -15.39 -8.40 -3.11
C SER A 203 -15.22 -8.92 -1.68
N LEU A 204 -15.17 -10.25 -1.53
CA LEU A 204 -14.89 -10.90 -0.25
C LEU A 204 -13.51 -10.48 0.30
N GLU A 205 -12.52 -10.43 -0.58
CA GLU A 205 -11.16 -9.98 -0.25
C GLU A 205 -11.16 -8.52 0.23
N ASN A 206 -11.81 -7.60 -0.49
CA ASN A 206 -11.86 -6.20 -0.08
C ASN A 206 -12.62 -5.99 1.23
N ASP A 207 -13.64 -6.79 1.51
CA ASP A 207 -14.33 -6.80 2.80
C ASP A 207 -13.37 -7.15 3.94
N PHE A 208 -12.64 -8.26 3.77
CA PHE A 208 -11.62 -8.70 4.71
C PHE A 208 -10.52 -7.66 4.88
N ASN A 209 -9.98 -7.12 3.80
CA ASN A 209 -8.88 -6.18 3.82
C ASN A 209 -9.22 -4.89 4.58
N MET A 210 -10.47 -4.41 4.53
CA MET A 210 -10.86 -3.22 5.29
C MET A 210 -10.90 -3.49 6.79
N ILE A 211 -11.41 -4.66 7.19
CA ILE A 211 -11.40 -5.11 8.58
C ILE A 211 -9.95 -5.25 9.04
N SER A 212 -9.12 -5.96 8.28
CA SER A 212 -7.70 -6.17 8.58
C SER A 212 -6.94 -4.85 8.71
N ALA A 213 -7.10 -3.93 7.75
CA ALA A 213 -6.42 -2.64 7.82
C ALA A 213 -6.83 -1.83 9.06
N TRP A 214 -8.11 -1.84 9.45
CA TRP A 214 -8.57 -1.17 10.67
C TRP A 214 -8.11 -1.89 11.95
N MET A 215 -7.95 -3.21 11.94
CA MET A 215 -7.40 -3.95 13.09
C MET A 215 -6.01 -3.46 13.48
N PHE A 216 -5.16 -3.13 12.49
CA PHE A 216 -3.80 -2.65 12.76
C PHE A 216 -3.70 -1.13 12.91
N THR A 217 -4.46 -0.36 12.13
CA THR A 217 -4.28 1.11 12.10
C THR A 217 -5.26 1.88 12.99
N GLN A 218 -6.42 1.31 13.30
CA GLN A 218 -7.49 1.97 14.05
C GLN A 218 -8.21 1.04 15.03
N PRO A 219 -7.50 0.24 15.86
CA PRO A 219 -8.11 -0.80 16.68
C PRO A 219 -9.21 -0.27 17.60
N GLY A 220 -9.01 0.87 18.26
CA GLY A 220 -10.02 1.46 19.13
C GLY A 220 -11.29 1.92 18.40
N LEU A 221 -11.18 2.40 17.16
CA LEU A 221 -12.35 2.75 16.36
C LEU A 221 -13.06 1.49 15.88
N LEU A 222 -12.32 0.46 15.46
CA LEU A 222 -12.88 -0.82 15.08
C LEU A 222 -13.64 -1.47 16.24
N ASP A 223 -13.08 -1.43 17.46
CA ASP A 223 -13.74 -1.95 18.66
C ASP A 223 -15.03 -1.21 18.97
N TRP A 224 -15.01 0.12 18.88
CA TRP A 224 -16.22 0.93 19.03
C TRP A 224 -17.28 0.54 17.99
N VAL A 225 -16.91 0.37 16.71
CA VAL A 225 -17.83 -0.11 15.67
C VAL A 225 -18.34 -1.51 15.99
N CYS A 226 -17.48 -2.43 16.42
CA CYS A 226 -17.88 -3.81 16.73
C CYS A 226 -18.90 -3.90 17.87
N GLN A 227 -18.80 -3.01 18.87
CA GLN A 227 -19.78 -2.90 19.95
C GLN A 227 -21.17 -2.49 19.45
N GLN A 228 -21.25 -1.69 18.40
CA GLN A 228 -22.52 -1.22 17.83
C GLN A 228 -23.08 -2.18 16.76
N TYR A 229 -22.21 -2.91 16.05
CA TYR A 229 -22.58 -3.69 14.87
C TYR A 229 -22.10 -5.16 14.99
N PRO A 230 -22.95 -6.08 15.49
CA PRO A 230 -22.54 -7.46 15.78
C PRO A 230 -21.99 -8.26 14.59
N ARG A 231 -22.43 -7.97 13.36
CA ARG A 231 -21.89 -8.60 12.14
C ARG A 231 -20.43 -8.20 11.90
N ILE A 232 -20.07 -6.94 12.18
CA ILE A 232 -18.68 -6.50 12.07
C ILE A 232 -17.82 -7.17 13.15
N GLN A 233 -18.33 -7.30 14.39
CA GLN A 233 -17.65 -8.07 15.43
C GLN A 233 -17.37 -9.51 15.02
N GLN A 234 -18.36 -10.19 14.41
CA GLN A 234 -18.17 -11.56 13.92
C GLN A 234 -17.08 -11.63 12.84
N LYS A 235 -17.05 -10.68 11.90
CA LYS A 235 -15.98 -10.59 10.89
C LYS A 235 -14.61 -10.30 11.51
N LYS A 236 -14.52 -9.39 12.48
CA LYS A 236 -13.27 -9.14 13.24
C LYS A 236 -12.76 -10.43 13.87
N THR A 237 -13.63 -11.19 14.56
CA THR A 237 -13.25 -12.47 15.18
C THR A 237 -12.76 -13.49 14.15
N ILE A 238 -13.41 -13.59 12.97
CA ILE A 238 -12.94 -14.48 11.90
C ILE A 238 -11.57 -14.02 11.38
N ALA A 239 -11.37 -12.72 11.17
CA ALA A 239 -10.09 -12.16 10.72
C ALA A 239 -8.96 -12.44 11.73
N GLU A 240 -9.19 -12.20 13.02
CA GLU A 240 -8.24 -12.51 14.08
C GLU A 240 -7.86 -14.00 14.11
N ASN A 241 -8.84 -14.88 13.97
CA ASN A 241 -8.59 -16.33 13.93
C ASN A 241 -7.81 -16.75 12.69
N PHE A 242 -8.05 -16.10 11.55
CA PHE A 242 -7.27 -16.31 10.32
C PHE A 242 -5.81 -15.90 10.52
N TYR A 243 -5.54 -14.72 11.07
CA TYR A 243 -4.17 -14.31 11.39
C TYR A 243 -3.50 -15.28 12.38
N ARG A 244 -4.22 -15.71 13.43
CA ARG A 244 -3.72 -16.69 14.40
C ARG A 244 -3.49 -18.09 13.82
N SER A 245 -4.20 -18.48 12.75
CA SER A 245 -3.94 -19.74 12.07
C SER A 245 -2.68 -19.68 11.18
N ILE A 246 -2.24 -18.48 10.79
CA ILE A 246 -0.97 -18.27 10.08
C ILE A 246 0.20 -18.26 11.09
N SER A 247 0.04 -17.53 12.20
CA SER A 247 1.02 -17.53 13.29
C SER A 247 0.35 -17.27 14.63
N SER A 248 0.69 -18.08 15.63
CA SER A 248 0.24 -17.92 17.01
C SER A 248 0.83 -16.69 17.71
N GLU A 249 1.82 -16.03 17.12
CA GLU A 249 2.43 -14.79 17.65
C GLU A 249 1.51 -13.57 17.49
N TYR A 250 0.47 -13.64 16.65
CA TYR A 250 -0.50 -12.57 16.54
C TYR A 250 -1.34 -12.41 17.82
N ALA A 251 -1.12 -11.29 18.51
CA ALA A 251 -1.88 -10.86 19.67
C ALA A 251 -2.70 -9.61 19.33
N PHE A 252 -3.97 -9.82 18.98
CA PHE A 252 -4.96 -8.73 18.89
C PHE A 252 -5.59 -8.48 20.25
N PRO A 253 -5.79 -7.21 20.65
CA PRO A 253 -6.49 -6.84 21.88
C PRO A 253 -7.98 -7.21 21.87
#